data_AF-A0AAN7E4E0-F1
#
_entry.id   AF-A0AAN7E4E0-F1
#
_cell.length_a   1.000
_cell.length_b   1.000
_cell.length_c   1.000
_cell.angle_alpha   90.00
_cell.angle_beta   90.00
_cell.angle_gamma   90.00
#
_symmetry.space_group_name_H-M   'P 1'
#
loop_
_entity.id
_entity.type
_entity.pdbx_description
1 polymer ?
#
loop_
_entity_poly.entity_id
_entity_poly.type
_entity_poly.pdbx_seq_one_letter_code
_entity_poly.pdbx_strand_id
1 'polypeptide(L)'
;MGFTITQGLMLVLLIASTMAVITARPFGNSINTQTSNKIIVGGSYHWNYGFNYIEWAIKHGPFYLNDTLVFKYDPPTPKTFPHSVYLLPDHDSFIKCDLKNAQRQGNPNQGAGEGFQFVLKNKQPHYFACGEHDGIHCRNGTMKFFVTPIDRSLR
;
A
#
# COMPACT_ATOMS: atom_id res chain seq x y z
N MET A 1 -36.28 -74.23 15.87
CA MET A 1 -35.00 -74.49 16.55
C MET A 1 -34.39 -73.12 16.85
N GLY A 2 -34.80 -72.45 17.95
CA GLY A 2 -34.02 -72.34 19.21
C GLY A 2 -32.81 -71.40 18.98
N PHE A 3 -32.59 -70.27 19.67
CA PHE A 3 -32.59 -70.02 21.12
C PHE A 3 -32.70 -68.48 21.38
N THR A 4 -33.78 -68.03 22.03
CA THR A 4 -33.86 -67.47 23.42
C THR A 4 -33.16 -66.12 23.70
N ILE A 5 -33.99 -65.10 23.93
CA ILE A 5 -33.69 -63.77 24.48
C ILE A 5 -34.09 -63.75 25.96
N THR A 6 -33.17 -63.35 26.85
CA THR A 6 -33.35 -62.84 28.23
C THR A 6 -31.94 -62.52 28.76
N GLN A 7 -31.56 -61.48 29.50
CA GLN A 7 -32.12 -60.46 30.39
C GLN A 7 -31.20 -59.21 30.21
N GLY A 8 -31.60 -57.95 30.40
CA GLY A 8 -32.13 -57.37 31.63
C GLY A 8 -31.84 -55.86 31.60
N LEU A 9 -32.75 -55.08 32.17
CA LEU A 9 -32.71 -53.62 32.25
C LEU A 9 -31.45 -53.11 32.96
N MET A 10 -30.84 -52.05 32.42
CA MET A 10 -30.28 -50.97 33.24
C MET A 10 -30.66 -49.63 32.65
N LEU A 11 -31.63 -49.02 33.33
CA LEU A 11 -32.09 -47.65 33.17
C LEU A 11 -31.01 -46.71 33.74
N VAL A 12 -30.42 -45.83 32.93
CA VAL A 12 -29.72 -44.65 33.44
C VAL A 12 -30.22 -43.42 32.68
N LEU A 13 -31.15 -42.72 33.32
CA LEU A 13 -31.56 -41.36 33.01
C LEU A 13 -30.39 -40.42 33.32
N LEU A 14 -29.87 -39.72 32.32
CA LEU A 14 -29.11 -38.50 32.53
C LEU A 14 -29.82 -37.35 31.83
N ILE A 15 -30.61 -36.64 32.62
CA ILE A 15 -31.23 -35.37 32.29
C ILE A 15 -30.19 -34.30 32.60
N ALA A 16 -29.73 -33.55 31.62
CA ALA A 16 -29.07 -32.28 31.84
C ALA A 16 -29.47 -31.33 30.70
N SER A 17 -30.49 -30.55 30.98
CA SER A 17 -30.98 -29.46 30.14
C SER A 17 -30.01 -28.28 30.27
N THR A 18 -29.48 -27.78 29.16
CA THR A 18 -28.93 -26.41 29.11
C THR A 18 -29.33 -25.77 27.79
N MET A 19 -30.17 -24.74 27.91
CA MET A 19 -30.63 -23.84 26.87
C MET A 19 -29.44 -23.28 26.06
N ALA A 20 -29.46 -23.42 24.74
CA ALA A 20 -28.45 -22.83 23.87
C ALA A 20 -29.05 -21.70 23.01
N VAL A 21 -28.78 -20.49 23.51
CA VAL A 21 -28.40 -19.25 22.79
C VAL A 21 -29.44 -18.60 21.87
N ILE A 22 -30.02 -17.52 22.41
CA ILE A 22 -30.61 -16.41 21.65
C ILE A 22 -29.53 -15.89 20.67
N THR A 23 -29.75 -16.03 19.36
CA THR A 23 -28.91 -15.37 18.36
C THR A 23 -29.17 -13.87 18.44
N ALA A 24 -28.35 -13.14 19.21
CA ALA A 24 -28.24 -11.71 19.04
C ALA A 24 -27.70 -11.47 17.62
N ARG A 25 -28.53 -10.95 16.72
CA ARG A 25 -28.04 -10.34 15.48
C ARG A 25 -27.12 -9.22 15.91
N PRO A 26 -25.80 -9.26 15.65
CA PRO A 26 -25.01 -8.08 15.87
C PRO A 26 -25.57 -7.05 14.88
N PHE A 27 -26.13 -5.97 15.40
CA PHE A 27 -26.10 -4.71 14.67
C PHE A 27 -24.62 -4.52 14.33
N GLY A 28 -24.27 -4.82 13.09
CA GLY A 28 -22.95 -4.56 12.57
C GLY A 28 -22.76 -3.06 12.65
N ASN A 29 -22.13 -2.60 13.73
CA ASN A 29 -21.37 -1.38 13.69
C ASN A 29 -20.28 -1.64 12.65
N SER A 30 -20.57 -1.25 11.41
CA SER A 30 -19.56 -1.09 10.37
C SER A 30 -18.63 0.00 10.88
N ILE A 31 -17.64 -0.40 11.68
CA ILE A 31 -16.42 0.36 11.82
C ILE A 31 -15.90 0.41 10.39
N ASN A 32 -16.07 1.55 9.75
CA ASN A 32 -15.49 1.87 8.47
C ASN A 32 -13.97 1.79 8.67
N THR A 33 -13.41 0.59 8.55
CA THR A 33 -11.99 0.36 8.54
C THR A 33 -11.49 1.18 7.37
N GLN A 34 -10.88 2.33 7.63
CA GLN A 34 -10.28 3.16 6.59
C GLN A 34 -9.25 2.28 5.89
N THR A 35 -9.64 1.67 4.77
CA THR A 35 -8.76 0.80 4.00
C THR A 35 -7.72 1.70 3.36
N SER A 36 -6.50 1.69 3.89
CA SER A 36 -5.35 2.28 3.22
C SER A 36 -5.17 1.59 1.87
N ASN A 37 -5.12 2.36 0.80
CA ASN A 37 -4.89 1.80 -0.53
C ASN A 37 -3.38 1.56 -0.71
N LYS A 38 -3.02 0.46 -1.38
CA LYS A 38 -1.70 0.31 -1.98
C LYS A 38 -1.76 0.73 -3.44
N ILE A 39 -0.99 1.75 -3.81
CA ILE A 39 -1.01 2.39 -5.12
C ILE A 39 0.34 2.19 -5.79
N ILE A 40 0.37 1.46 -6.91
CA ILE A 40 1.58 1.27 -7.70
C ILE A 40 1.84 2.56 -8.50
N VAL A 41 2.96 3.22 -8.22
CA VAL A 41 3.37 4.46 -8.88
C VAL A 41 3.61 4.18 -10.37
N GLY A 42 2.98 4.96 -11.25
CA GLY A 42 3.04 4.76 -12.70
C GLY A 42 2.21 3.60 -13.25
N GLY A 43 1.46 2.89 -12.41
CA GLY A 43 0.65 1.74 -12.84
C GLY A 43 1.52 0.67 -13.50
N SER A 44 1.15 0.23 -14.71
CA SER A 44 1.91 -0.76 -15.48
C SER A 44 3.27 -0.26 -15.99
N TYR A 45 3.50 1.06 -16.04
CA TYR A 45 4.79 1.63 -16.41
C TYR A 45 5.81 1.58 -15.27
N HIS A 46 5.31 1.41 -14.03
CA HIS A 46 6.10 1.47 -12.80
C HIS A 46 6.91 2.77 -12.68
N TRP A 47 8.01 2.76 -11.92
CA TRP A 47 8.90 3.90 -11.71
C TRP A 47 10.12 3.84 -12.64
N ASN A 48 9.93 4.26 -13.89
CA ASN A 48 10.90 4.28 -14.98
C ASN A 48 11.02 5.65 -15.69
N TYR A 49 12.12 5.80 -16.44
CA TYR A 49 12.44 7.00 -17.23
C TYR A 49 11.46 7.21 -18.40
N GLY A 50 11.03 8.44 -18.66
CA GLY A 50 10.27 8.80 -19.86
C GLY A 50 8.75 8.69 -19.72
N PHE A 51 8.23 8.68 -18.48
CA PHE A 51 6.80 8.67 -18.19
C PHE A 51 6.35 9.92 -17.44
N ASN A 52 5.15 10.39 -17.78
CA ASN A 52 4.58 11.59 -17.20
C ASN A 52 3.88 11.29 -15.86
N TYR A 53 4.66 11.25 -14.78
CA TYR A 53 4.11 10.98 -13.44
C TYR A 53 3.23 12.09 -12.88
N ILE A 54 3.38 13.34 -13.35
CA ILE A 54 2.51 14.44 -12.94
C ILE A 54 1.10 14.20 -13.48
N GLU A 55 0.97 13.91 -14.77
CA GLU A 55 -0.32 13.58 -15.38
C GLU A 55 -0.93 12.31 -14.77
N TRP A 56 -0.11 11.28 -14.52
CA TRP A 56 -0.55 10.08 -13.82
C TRP A 56 -1.11 10.39 -12.43
N ALA A 57 -0.40 11.20 -11.63
CA ALA A 57 -0.85 11.55 -10.28
C ALA A 57 -2.16 12.34 -10.31
N ILE A 58 -2.31 13.29 -11.25
CA ILE A 58 -3.55 14.06 -11.43
C ILE A 58 -4.73 13.14 -11.76
N LYS A 59 -4.55 12.18 -12.69
CA LYS A 59 -5.62 11.25 -13.10
C LYS A 59 -5.95 10.18 -12.05
N HIS A 60 -4.97 9.82 -11.21
CA HIS A 60 -5.15 8.76 -10.21
C HIS A 60 -5.65 9.29 -8.85
N GLY A 61 -5.50 10.59 -8.59
CA GLY A 61 -6.00 11.21 -7.37
C GLY A 61 -7.52 11.12 -7.22
N PRO A 62 -8.05 11.44 -6.02
CA PRO A 62 -7.33 11.93 -4.84
C PRO A 62 -6.51 10.84 -4.13
N PHE A 63 -5.41 11.27 -3.50
CA PHE A 63 -4.63 10.44 -2.59
C PHE A 63 -5.04 10.74 -1.14
N TYR A 64 -5.05 9.71 -0.29
CA TYR A 64 -5.50 9.86 1.09
C TYR A 64 -4.37 9.62 2.09
N LEU A 65 -4.55 10.16 3.30
CA LEU A 65 -3.71 9.80 4.42
C LEU A 65 -3.71 8.28 4.64
N ASN A 66 -2.52 7.76 4.97
CA ASN A 66 -2.22 6.34 5.13
C ASN A 66 -2.25 5.49 3.86
N ASP A 67 -2.55 6.05 2.69
CA ASP A 67 -2.29 5.35 1.44
C ASP A 67 -0.77 5.07 1.31
N THR A 68 -0.45 3.93 0.72
CA THR A 68 0.91 3.48 0.47
C THR A 68 1.24 3.58 -1.01
N LEU A 69 2.21 4.41 -1.35
CA LEU A 69 2.80 4.47 -2.68
C LEU A 69 3.83 3.36 -2.82
N VAL A 70 3.68 2.51 -3.83
CA VAL A 70 4.56 1.38 -4.14
C VAL A 70 5.37 1.73 -5.38
N PHE A 71 6.67 1.94 -5.19
CA PHE A 71 7.62 2.23 -6.26
C PHE A 71 8.30 0.93 -6.70
N LYS A 72 7.97 0.48 -7.90
CA LYS A 72 8.60 -0.68 -8.54
C LYS A 72 9.59 -0.22 -9.58
N TYR A 73 10.81 -0.75 -9.55
CA TYR A 73 11.86 -0.45 -10.51
C TYR A 73 12.92 -1.55 -10.48
N ASP A 74 13.57 -1.77 -11.62
CA ASP A 74 14.54 -2.85 -11.75
C ASP A 74 15.79 -2.56 -10.90
N PRO A 75 16.36 -3.60 -10.25
CA PRO A 75 17.64 -3.45 -9.60
C PRO A 75 18.74 -3.15 -10.63
N PRO A 76 19.82 -2.47 -10.23
CA PRO A 76 20.93 -2.16 -11.13
C PRO A 76 21.62 -3.44 -11.62
N THR A 77 21.80 -3.52 -12.93
CA THR A 77 22.56 -4.56 -13.64
C THR A 77 23.38 -3.88 -14.74
N PRO A 78 24.30 -4.58 -15.42
CA PRO A 78 24.99 -4.01 -16.58
C PRO A 78 24.07 -3.55 -17.73
N LYS A 79 22.79 -3.92 -17.71
CA LYS A 79 21.80 -3.59 -18.75
C LYS A 79 20.65 -2.71 -18.26
N THR A 80 20.57 -2.42 -16.97
CA THR A 80 19.50 -1.62 -16.36
C THR A 80 20.09 -0.41 -15.66
N PHE A 81 19.48 0.76 -15.87
CA PHE A 81 19.90 1.96 -15.16
C PHE A 81 19.35 1.92 -13.73
N PRO A 82 20.14 2.33 -12.72
CA PRO A 82 19.62 2.42 -11.36
C PRO A 82 18.51 3.47 -11.28
N HIS A 83 17.52 3.21 -10.43
CA HIS A 83 16.50 4.17 -10.04
C HIS A 83 16.47 4.30 -8.52
N SER A 84 16.07 5.46 -8.00
CA SER A 84 15.87 5.66 -6.57
C SER A 84 14.65 6.52 -6.34
N VAL A 85 14.26 6.63 -5.06
CA VAL A 85 13.14 7.46 -4.64
C VAL A 85 13.68 8.46 -3.63
N TYR A 86 13.63 9.74 -3.99
CA TYR A 86 13.97 10.86 -3.14
C TYR A 86 12.74 11.66 -2.80
N LEU A 87 12.69 12.18 -1.58
CA LEU A 87 11.73 13.19 -1.13
C LEU A 87 12.45 14.55 -1.09
N LEU A 88 11.99 15.50 -1.90
CA LEU A 88 12.53 16.85 -1.96
C LEU A 88 11.85 17.73 -0.91
N PRO A 89 12.57 18.71 -0.34
CA PRO A 89 12.08 19.48 0.79
C PRO A 89 10.96 20.45 0.42
N ASP A 90 10.93 20.92 -0.82
CA ASP A 90 10.03 21.98 -1.27
C ASP A 90 9.80 21.97 -2.79
N HIS A 91 8.85 22.82 -3.21
CA HIS A 91 8.46 22.97 -4.61
C HIS A 91 9.59 23.51 -5.50
N ASP A 92 10.46 24.40 -5.00
CA ASP A 92 11.55 24.97 -5.80
C ASP A 92 12.59 23.90 -6.15
N SER A 93 12.97 23.10 -5.15
CA SER A 93 13.83 21.93 -5.30
C SER A 93 13.22 20.92 -6.28
N PHE A 94 11.90 20.69 -6.20
CA PHE A 94 11.16 19.82 -7.13
C PHE A 94 11.19 20.30 -8.59
N ILE A 95 10.97 21.60 -8.82
CA ILE A 95 11.00 22.17 -10.18
C ILE A 95 12.41 22.06 -10.76
N LYS A 96 13.43 22.42 -9.98
CA LYS A 96 14.84 22.44 -10.41
C LYS A 96 15.51 21.06 -10.38
N CYS A 97 14.90 20.07 -9.75
CA CYS A 97 15.53 18.80 -9.39
C CYS A 97 16.83 19.01 -8.59
N ASP A 98 16.79 19.92 -7.61
CA ASP A 98 17.88 20.13 -6.66
C ASP A 98 17.82 19.06 -5.56
N LEU A 99 18.84 18.20 -5.52
CA LEU A 99 18.92 17.07 -4.60
C LEU A 99 19.73 17.37 -3.34
N LYS A 100 20.30 18.58 -3.18
CA LYS A 100 21.23 18.90 -2.09
C LYS A 100 20.68 18.58 -0.70
N ASN A 101 19.40 18.85 -0.47
CA ASN A 101 18.71 18.60 0.79
C ASN A 101 17.61 17.51 0.67
N ALA A 102 17.62 16.76 -0.43
CA ALA A 102 16.62 15.73 -0.67
C ALA A 102 16.95 14.46 0.14
N GLN A 103 15.93 13.84 0.71
CA GLN A 103 16.09 12.63 1.52
C GLN A 103 15.86 11.39 0.65
N ARG A 104 16.87 10.52 0.56
CA ARG A 104 16.70 9.22 -0.11
C ARG A 104 15.78 8.33 0.73
N GLN A 105 14.62 8.00 0.17
CA GLN A 105 13.63 7.11 0.76
C GLN A 105 13.86 5.66 0.33
N GLY A 106 14.06 5.46 -0.98
CA GLY A 106 14.32 4.16 -1.59
C GLY A 106 15.64 4.17 -2.35
N ASN A 107 16.48 3.16 -2.11
CA ASN A 107 17.75 2.94 -2.80
C ASN A 107 17.58 2.02 -4.03
N PRO A 108 18.57 1.95 -4.93
CA PRO A 108 18.46 1.20 -6.19
C PRO A 108 18.07 -0.27 -6.12
N ASN A 109 18.26 -0.93 -4.99
CA ASN A 109 17.92 -2.35 -4.84
C ASN A 109 16.51 -2.58 -4.27
N GLN A 110 15.85 -1.53 -3.76
CA GLN A 110 14.58 -1.66 -3.04
C GLN A 110 13.35 -1.64 -3.94
N GLY A 111 13.49 -1.32 -5.23
CA GLY A 111 12.38 -1.33 -6.19
C GLY A 111 11.99 -2.71 -6.71
N ALA A 112 12.82 -3.72 -6.48
CA ALA A 112 12.57 -5.09 -6.95
C ALA A 112 11.45 -5.79 -6.15
N GLY A 113 10.92 -6.87 -6.70
CA GLY A 113 9.91 -7.72 -6.04
C GLY A 113 8.63 -6.95 -5.69
N GLU A 114 8.34 -6.85 -4.39
CA GLU A 114 7.18 -6.10 -3.87
C GLU A 114 7.31 -4.58 -4.05
N GLY A 115 8.53 -4.07 -4.29
CA GLY A 115 8.81 -2.67 -4.48
C GLY A 115 9.01 -1.88 -3.17
N PHE A 116 9.54 -0.68 -3.32
CA PHE A 116 9.76 0.25 -2.21
C PHE A 116 8.43 0.89 -1.82
N GLN A 117 8.07 0.83 -0.53
CA GLN A 117 6.79 1.32 -0.02
C GLN A 117 6.97 2.62 0.77
N PHE A 118 6.20 3.65 0.41
CA PHE A 118 6.15 4.93 1.12
C PHE A 118 4.72 5.21 1.59
N VAL A 119 4.53 5.46 2.89
CA VAL A 119 3.21 5.74 3.47
C VAL A 119 2.99 7.26 3.60
N LEU A 120 1.87 7.75 3.08
CA LEU A 120 1.46 9.15 3.14
C LEU A 120 0.92 9.52 4.52
N LYS A 121 1.81 9.89 5.46
CA LYS A 121 1.46 10.05 6.89
C LYS A 121 0.96 11.44 7.30
N ASN A 122 1.22 12.48 6.51
CA ASN A 122 0.87 13.86 6.87
C ASN A 122 0.25 14.60 5.69
N LYS A 123 -0.44 15.71 5.93
CA LYS A 123 -1.20 16.47 4.90
C LYS A 123 -0.32 17.41 4.06
N GLN A 124 1.00 17.40 4.23
CA GLN A 124 1.90 18.25 3.43
C GLN A 124 2.11 17.66 2.03
N PRO A 125 2.44 18.48 1.02
CA PRO A 125 2.88 17.98 -0.27
C PRO A 125 4.14 17.11 -0.12
N HIS A 126 4.14 15.95 -0.79
CA HIS A 126 5.29 15.06 -0.87
C HIS A 126 5.86 15.14 -2.29
N TYR A 127 7.04 15.75 -2.43
CA TYR A 127 7.71 15.93 -3.73
C TYR A 127 8.67 14.77 -4.00
N PHE A 128 8.26 13.82 -4.85
CA PHE A 128 9.07 12.66 -5.20
C PHE A 128 9.89 12.91 -6.46
N ALA A 129 11.13 12.42 -6.49
CA ALA A 129 11.92 12.33 -7.71
C ALA A 129 12.93 11.18 -7.69
N CYS A 130 13.46 10.84 -8.87
CA CYS A 130 14.59 9.92 -8.99
C CYS A 130 15.89 10.72 -8.84
N GLY A 131 16.74 10.29 -7.90
CA GLY A 131 18.00 10.97 -7.59
C GLY A 131 19.19 10.50 -8.44
N GLU A 132 19.03 9.42 -9.20
CA GLU A 132 20.13 8.80 -9.95
C GLU A 132 20.67 9.71 -11.07
N HIS A 133 21.96 9.53 -11.37
CA HIS A 133 22.74 10.34 -12.30
C HIS A 133 22.65 11.84 -11.98
N ASP A 134 22.88 12.21 -10.71
CA ASP A 134 22.85 13.60 -10.23
C ASP A 134 21.57 14.36 -10.61
N GLY A 135 20.43 13.66 -10.58
CA GLY A 135 19.10 14.20 -10.90
C GLY A 135 18.78 14.30 -12.39
N ILE A 136 19.58 13.73 -13.30
CA ILE A 136 19.25 13.67 -14.74
C ILE A 136 17.93 12.92 -14.96
N HIS A 137 17.67 11.85 -14.19
CA HIS A 137 16.39 11.12 -14.27
C HIS A 137 15.19 11.99 -13.88
N CYS A 138 15.36 12.91 -12.93
CA CYS A 138 14.33 13.89 -12.56
C CYS A 138 14.14 14.97 -13.64
N ARG A 139 15.24 15.56 -14.15
CA ARG A 139 15.20 16.70 -15.08
C ARG A 139 14.77 16.30 -16.49
N ASN A 140 15.38 15.25 -17.03
CA ASN A 140 15.22 14.83 -18.42
C ASN A 140 14.31 13.62 -18.54
N GLY A 141 14.35 12.72 -17.56
CA GLY A 141 13.55 11.49 -17.56
C GLY A 141 12.14 11.63 -17.01
N THR A 142 11.75 12.86 -16.66
CA THR A 142 10.45 13.20 -16.06
C THR A 142 10.10 12.36 -14.82
N MET A 143 11.08 11.70 -14.19
CA MET A 143 10.88 10.84 -13.03
C MET A 143 10.69 11.66 -11.76
N LYS A 144 9.57 12.38 -11.72
CA LYS A 144 9.17 13.23 -10.60
C LYS A 144 7.66 13.46 -10.60
N PHE A 145 7.08 13.53 -9.42
CA PHE A 145 5.70 13.96 -9.20
C PHE A 145 5.54 14.43 -7.76
N PHE A 146 4.38 14.97 -7.44
CA PHE A 146 4.03 15.25 -6.07
C PHE A 146 2.59 14.86 -5.79
N VAL A 147 2.30 14.58 -4.53
CA VAL A 147 0.94 14.34 -4.04
C VAL A 147 0.73 15.07 -2.72
N THR A 148 -0.47 15.58 -2.51
CA THR A 148 -0.89 16.17 -1.24
C THR A 148 -2.06 15.33 -0.72
N PRO A 149 -1.80 14.40 0.23
CA PRO A 149 -2.84 13.51 0.71
C PRO A 149 -3.89 14.28 1.52
N ILE A 150 -5.16 13.95 1.31
CA ILE A 150 -6.28 14.52 2.04
C ILE A 150 -6.86 13.52 3.04
N ASP A 151 -7.71 14.02 3.92
CA ASP A 151 -8.46 13.16 4.82
C ASP A 151 -9.54 12.38 4.05
N ARG A 152 -9.69 11.09 4.36
CA ARG A 152 -10.68 10.22 3.70
C ARG A 152 -12.12 10.59 4.04
N SER A 153 -12.32 11.33 5.13
CA SER A 153 -13.61 11.92 5.52
C SER A 153 -14.06 13.07 4.61
N LEU A 154 -13.18 13.62 3.77
CA LEU A 154 -13.51 14.68 2.80
C LEU A 154 -14.01 14.12 1.45
N ARG A 155 -14.44 12.85 1.43
CA ARG A 155 -14.95 12.16 0.23
C ARG A 155 -16.41 12.51 -0.05
#